data_AF-C7U1E5-F1
#
_entry.id   AF-C7U1E5-F1
#
_cell.length_a   1.000
_cell.length_b   1.000
_cell.length_c   1.000
_cell.angle_alpha   90.00
_cell.angle_beta   90.00
_cell.angle_gamma   90.00
#
_symmetry.space_group_name_H-M   'P 1'
#
loop_
_entity.id
_entity.type
_entity.pdbx_description
1 polymer ?
#
loop_
_entity_poly.entity_id
_entity_poly.type
_entity_poly.pdbx_seq_one_letter_code
_entity_poly.pdbx_strand_id
1 'polypeptide(L)' 'SVVDLTCRLDKSASYEDVKAAIKYAADGPLNGILGYTDEDVVSNDFVGDSRSSIFDAKAGIGLSKSFMKLCV' A
#
# COMPACT_ATOMS: atom_id res chain seq x y z
N SER A 1 4.08 -12.95 -3.99
CA SER A 1 4.54 -12.85 -2.58
C SER A 1 3.81 -11.67 -1.95
N VAL A 2 3.68 -11.61 -0.62
CA VAL A 2 3.08 -10.47 0.08
C VAL A 2 4.06 -9.93 1.12
N VAL A 3 4.15 -8.61 1.23
CA VAL A 3 4.99 -7.94 2.23
C VAL A 3 4.10 -7.25 3.25
N ASP A 4 4.33 -7.58 4.51
CA ASP A 4 3.71 -6.93 5.67
C ASP A 4 4.72 -5.96 6.30
N LEU A 5 4.52 -4.67 6.08
CA LEU A 5 5.34 -3.61 6.67
C LEU A 5 4.59 -2.97 7.84
N THR A 6 4.97 -3.36 9.05
CA THR A 6 4.53 -2.67 10.27
C THR A 6 5.56 -1.59 10.63
N CYS A 7 5.13 -0.33 10.59
CA CYS A 7 6.02 0.81 10.81
C CYS A 7 5.43 1.84 11.78
N ARG A 8 6.34 2.58 12.44
CA ARG A 8 6.00 3.71 13.29
C ARG A 8 6.44 5.01 12.61
N LEU A 9 5.47 5.87 12.29
CA LEU A 9 5.71 7.16 11.67
C LEU A 9 6.13 8.19 12.73
N ASP A 10 7.13 9.01 12.41
CA ASP A 10 7.54 10.15 13.22
C ASP A 10 6.51 11.28 13.14
N LYS A 11 6.03 11.57 11.93
CA LYS A 11 4.91 12.49 11.67
C LYS A 11 3.60 11.71 11.70
N SER A 12 2.68 12.12 12.56
CA SER A 12 1.34 11.52 12.62
C SER A 12 0.58 11.77 11.32
N ALA A 13 0.02 10.72 10.74
CA ALA A 13 -0.83 10.77 9.55
C ALA A 13 -2.11 9.94 9.79
N SER A 14 -3.18 10.21 9.06
CA SER A 14 -4.29 9.26 9.00
C SER A 14 -3.98 8.15 8.00
N TYR A 15 -4.64 7.01 8.13
CA TYR A 15 -4.51 5.92 7.15
C TYR A 15 -4.97 6.37 5.75
N GLU A 16 -5.98 7.24 5.67
CA GLU A 16 -6.41 7.86 4.41
C GLU A 16 -5.33 8.72 3.77
N ASP A 17 -4.60 9.52 4.56
CA ASP A 17 -3.49 10.33 4.05
C ASP A 17 -2.37 9.44 3.48
N VAL A 18 -2.07 8.33 4.15
CA VAL A 18 -1.07 7.35 3.69
C VAL A 18 -1.51 6.70 2.39
N LYS A 19 -2.77 6.26 2.29
CA LYS A 19 -3.33 5.71 1.05
C LYS A 19 -3.27 6.72 -0.09
N ALA A 20 -3.65 7.97 0.16
CA ALA A 20 -3.59 9.04 -0.85
C ALA A 20 -2.16 9.31 -1.31
N ALA A 21 -1.18 9.31 -0.40
CA ALA A 21 0.23 9.47 -0.74
C ALA A 21 0.77 8.31 -1.57
N ILE A 22 0.42 7.07 -1.23
CA ILE A 22 0.82 5.88 -1.99
C ILE A 22 0.18 5.89 -3.38
N LYS A 23 -1.11 6.21 -3.48
CA LYS A 23 -1.81 6.34 -4.76
C LYS A 23 -1.17 7.40 -5.66
N TYR A 24 -0.85 8.57 -5.11
CA TYR A 24 -0.13 9.61 -5.84
C TYR A 24 1.25 9.13 -6.34
N ALA A 25 1.98 8.38 -5.51
CA ALA A 25 3.27 7.83 -5.90
C ALA A 25 3.13 6.76 -7.01
N ALA A 26 2.12 5.88 -6.90
CA ALA A 26 1.81 4.85 -7.87
C ALA A 26 1.37 5.43 -9.23
N ASP A 27 0.53 6.47 -9.24
CA ASP A 27 0.05 7.10 -10.48
C ASP A 27 1.10 8.04 -11.11
N GLY A 28 2.07 8.51 -10.32
CA GLY A 28 3.08 9.48 -10.73
C GLY A 28 4.49 8.90 -10.83
N PRO A 29 5.40 9.22 -9.89
CA PRO A 29 6.83 8.95 -10.00
C PRO A 29 7.19 7.47 -10.05
N LEU A 30 6.35 6.58 -9.51
CA LEU A 30 6.58 5.13 -9.48
C LEU A 30 5.62 4.36 -10.39
N ASN A 31 5.00 5.04 -11.35
CA ASN A 31 4.10 4.40 -12.30
C ASN A 31 4.81 3.30 -13.09
N GLY A 32 4.20 2.12 -13.12
CA GLY A 32 4.77 0.89 -13.68
C GLY A 32 5.65 0.09 -12.71
N ILE A 33 6.01 0.63 -11.55
CA ILE A 33 6.78 -0.07 -10.50
C ILE A 33 5.89 -0.35 -9.29
N LEU A 34 5.19 0.67 -8.79
CA LEU A 34 4.28 0.59 -7.65
C LEU A 34 2.84 0.64 -8.15
N GLY A 35 2.05 -0.36 -7.80
CA GLY A 35 0.60 -0.38 -7.98
C GLY A 35 -0.13 0.05 -6.70
N TYR A 36 -1.37 0.49 -6.86
CA TYR A 36 -2.32 0.71 -5.78
C TYR A 36 -3.62 0.00 -6.14
N THR A 37 -4.22 -0.71 -5.19
CA THR A 37 -5.55 -1.33 -5.32
C THR A 37 -6.37 -1.13 -4.04
N ASP A 38 -7.66 -0.88 -4.23
CA ASP A 38 -8.69 -0.83 -3.19
C ASP A 38 -9.77 -1.91 -3.38
N GLU A 39 -9.51 -2.87 -4.25
CA GLU A 39 -10.37 -4.02 -4.50
C GLU A 39 -10.05 -5.19 -3.55
N ASP A 40 -11.02 -6.09 -3.35
CA ASP A 40 -10.82 -7.29 -2.55
C ASP A 40 -10.08 -8.35 -3.39
N VAL A 41 -8.75 -8.26 -3.37
CA VAL A 41 -7.82 -9.05 -4.21
C VAL A 41 -7.21 -10.21 -3.43
N VAL A 42 -6.84 -11.27 -4.16
CA VAL A 42 -6.11 -12.42 -3.63
C VAL A 42 -4.79 -12.63 -4.38
N SER A 43 -3.91 -13.48 -3.85
CA SER A 43 -2.57 -13.69 -4.41
C SER A 43 -2.55 -14.10 -5.89
N ASN A 44 -3.60 -14.79 -6.35
CA ASN A 44 -3.71 -15.24 -7.74
C ASN A 44 -3.98 -14.10 -8.72
N ASP A 45 -4.55 -12.98 -8.27
CA ASP A 45 -4.88 -11.84 -9.15
C ASP A 45 -3.63 -11.10 -9.63
N PHE A 46 -2.49 -11.33 -8.98
CA PHE A 46 -1.20 -10.70 -9.30
C PHE A 46 -0.24 -11.61 -10.06
N VAL A 47 -0.68 -12.83 -10.42
CA VAL A 47 0.17 -13.77 -11.16
C VAL A 47 0.38 -13.24 -12.59
N GLY A 48 1.63 -12.89 -12.92
CA GLY A 48 2.00 -12.33 -14.23
C GLY A 48 1.99 -10.80 -14.28
N ASP A 49 1.75 -10.13 -13.14
CA ASP A 49 1.91 -8.69 -13.04
C ASP A 49 3.39 -8.29 -13.13
N SER A 50 3.70 -7.28 -13.96
CA SER A 50 5.07 -6.79 -14.17
C SER A 50 5.50 -5.73 -13.17
N ARG A 51 4.58 -5.22 -12.35
CA ARG A 51 4.87 -4.25 -11.29
C ARG A 51 5.67 -4.93 -10.18
N SER A 52 6.58 -4.16 -9.57
CA SER A 52 7.46 -4.69 -8.52
C SER A 52 6.76 -4.82 -7.16
N SER A 53 5.74 -4.00 -6.90
CA SER A 53 5.00 -3.99 -5.63
C SER A 53 3.60 -3.43 -5.85
N ILE A 54 2.58 -3.97 -5.17
CA ILE A 54 1.19 -3.55 -5.34
C ILE A 54 0.58 -3.35 -3.96
N PHE A 55 0.36 -2.09 -3.59
CA PHE A 55 -0.22 -1.75 -2.31
C PHE A 55 -1.72 -2.09 -2.26
N ASP A 56 -2.09 -2.91 -1.28
CA ASP A 56 -3.47 -3.26 -0.95
C ASP A 56 -3.96 -2.38 0.20
N ALA A 57 -4.84 -1.44 -0.15
CA ALA A 57 -5.40 -0.47 0.76
C ALA A 57 -6.32 -1.08 1.84
N LYS A 58 -6.93 -2.24 1.57
CA LYS A 58 -7.88 -2.89 2.47
C LYS A 58 -7.23 -3.95 3.36
N ALA A 59 -6.12 -4.55 2.93
CA ALA A 59 -5.39 -5.53 3.73
C ALA A 59 -4.55 -4.90 4.87
N GLY A 60 -4.21 -3.61 4.76
CA GLY A 60 -3.50 -2.86 5.80
C GLY A 60 -4.42 -2.31 6.89
N ILE A 61 -3.84 -1.89 8.02
CA ILE A 61 -4.58 -1.27 9.12
C ILE A 61 -3.74 -0.24 9.89
N GLY A 62 -4.32 0.91 10.18
CA GLY A 62 -3.76 1.89 11.11
C GLY A 62 -4.23 1.65 12.54
N LEU A 63 -3.35 1.18 13.42
CA LEU A 63 -3.63 1.02 14.86
C LEU A 63 -3.68 2.38 15.58
N SER A 64 -2.86 3.34 15.13
CA SER A 64 -2.88 4.71 15.60
C SER A 64 -2.38 5.66 14.50
N LYS A 65 -2.46 6.98 14.74
CA LYS A 65 -1.96 7.98 13.79
C LYS A 65 -0.45 7.87 13.48
N SER A 66 0.29 7.14 14.29
CA SER A 66 1.73 6.95 14.13
C SER A 66 2.13 5.48 14.03
N PHE A 67 1.20 4.53 14.11
CA PHE A 67 1.53 3.10 14.05
C PHE A 67 0.57 2.39 13.09
N MET A 68 1.12 1.90 11.98
CA MET A 68 0.33 1.33 10.89
C MET A 68 1.02 0.12 10.28
N LYS A 69 0.18 -0.79 9.78
CA LYS A 69 0.56 -1.93 8.97
C LYS A 69 0.14 -1.69 7.53
N LEU A 70 1.08 -1.84 6.61
CA LEU A 70 0.92 -1.68 5.17
C LEU A 70 1.15 -3.03 4.49
N CYS A 71 0.27 -3.40 3.57
CA CYS A 71 0.36 -4.64 2.80
C CYS A 71 0.65 -4.31 1.34
N VAL A 72 1.73 -4.88 0.78
CA VAL A 72 2.17 -4.66 -0.62
C VAL A 72 2.62 -5.94 -1.33
#